data_AF-A0A5C8V513-F1
#
_entry.id   AF-A0A5C8V513-F1
#
_cell.length_a   1.000
_cell.length_b   1.000
_cell.length_c   1.000
_cell.angle_alpha   90.00
_cell.angle_beta   90.00
_cell.angle_gamma   90.00
#
_symmetry.space_group_name_H-M   'P 1'
#
loop_
_entity.id
_entity.type
_entity.pdbx_description
1 polymer ?
#
loop_
_entity_poly.entity_id
_entity_poly.type
_entity_poly.pdbx_seq_one_letter_code
_entity_poly.pdbx_strand_id
1 'polypeptide(L)'
;MSWIKVIPYTDADTQLKKIYDRVKGPNNNVDNVLSIHSLRPHSLIGHMALYKNVLHNSNNELPKWCLEAIGVYVSYLNQCDYCVKHHFEGFKRLMQDDAKANQFLQAVENNVLDTFFDPKHIAGMNYAKKLTLAHDTITEKDIEALRSVGFSDGQILEINQVASYFNYVNRTVIGLGVNTTGDILGLSPNNSDDPNNWNHN
;
A
#
# COMPACT_ATOMS: atom_id res chain seq x y z
N MET A 1 -13.29 -10.28 7.95
CA MET A 1 -13.07 -11.63 8.54
C MET A 1 -11.77 -12.22 8.01
N SER A 2 -11.14 -13.12 8.79
CA SER A 2 -9.88 -13.81 8.49
C SER A 2 -9.97 -15.29 8.91
N TRP A 3 -9.00 -16.13 8.55
CA TRP A 3 -8.98 -17.57 8.87
C TRP A 3 -8.33 -17.90 10.22
N ILE A 4 -7.75 -16.91 10.90
CA ILE A 4 -7.12 -17.09 12.21
C ILE A 4 -7.83 -16.27 13.27
N LYS A 5 -7.53 -16.58 14.54
CA LYS A 5 -8.00 -15.78 15.66
C LYS A 5 -7.45 -14.35 15.55
N VAL A 6 -8.34 -13.38 15.73
CA VAL A 6 -8.03 -11.95 15.87
C VAL A 6 -8.54 -11.47 17.22
N ILE A 7 -7.72 -10.72 17.96
CA ILE A 7 -8.14 -10.09 19.22
C ILE A 7 -8.72 -8.72 18.88
N PRO A 8 -10.04 -8.49 19.06
CA PRO A 8 -10.66 -7.20 18.78
C PRO A 8 -10.20 -6.13 19.77
N TYR A 9 -10.43 -4.86 19.42
CA TYR A 9 -10.04 -3.72 20.25
C TYR A 9 -10.58 -3.80 21.69
N THR A 10 -11.80 -4.31 21.89
CA THR A 10 -12.46 -4.45 23.20
C THR A 10 -11.76 -5.44 24.13
N ASP A 11 -11.10 -6.46 23.56
CA ASP A 11 -10.55 -7.60 24.29
C ASP A 11 -9.01 -7.53 24.35
N ALA A 12 -8.42 -6.47 23.79
CA ALA A 12 -6.98 -6.26 23.75
C ALA A 12 -6.41 -6.05 25.17
N ASP A 13 -5.32 -6.76 25.47
CA ASP A 13 -4.54 -6.51 26.68
C ASP A 13 -3.90 -5.11 26.66
N THR A 14 -3.27 -4.73 27.77
CA THR A 14 -2.64 -3.40 27.91
C THR A 14 -1.60 -3.10 26.82
N GLN A 15 -0.87 -4.09 26.33
CA GLN A 15 0.19 -3.88 25.34
C GLN A 15 -0.40 -3.71 23.94
N LEU A 16 -1.31 -4.60 23.53
CA LEU A 16 -2.00 -4.50 22.25
C LEU A 16 -2.87 -3.25 22.17
N LYS A 17 -3.55 -2.89 23.28
CA LYS A 17 -4.39 -1.69 23.36
C LYS A 17 -3.61 -0.42 23.04
N LYS A 18 -2.42 -0.25 23.62
CA LYS A 18 -1.54 0.89 23.33
C LYS A 18 -1.17 1.00 21.86
N ILE A 19 -1.00 -0.12 21.16
CA ILE A 19 -0.69 -0.11 19.72
C ILE A 19 -1.95 0.22 18.92
N TYR A 20 -3.09 -0.39 19.27
CA TYR A 20 -4.37 -0.06 18.65
C TYR A 20 -4.76 1.41 18.82
N ASP A 21 -4.51 2.03 19.97
CA ASP A 21 -4.77 3.45 20.20
C ASP A 21 -4.04 4.35 19.21
N ARG A 22 -2.87 3.91 18.71
CA ARG A 22 -2.09 4.64 17.72
C ARG A 22 -2.63 4.48 16.29
N VAL A 23 -3.24 3.33 15.98
CA VAL A 23 -3.65 3.00 14.61
C VAL A 23 -5.15 3.10 14.35
N LYS A 24 -5.98 3.07 15.39
CA LYS A 24 -7.44 3.03 15.24
C LYS A 24 -7.97 4.26 14.51
N GLY A 25 -9.01 4.04 13.71
CA GLY A 25 -9.83 5.10 13.16
C GLY A 25 -11.04 5.45 14.03
N PRO A 26 -12.04 6.10 13.44
CA PRO A 26 -13.29 6.45 14.11
C PRO A 26 -13.96 5.24 14.78
N ASN A 27 -14.66 5.46 15.89
CA ASN A 27 -15.37 4.43 16.65
C ASN A 27 -14.49 3.26 17.15
N ASN A 28 -13.18 3.49 17.27
CA ASN A 28 -12.17 2.49 17.60
C ASN A 28 -12.07 1.34 16.57
N ASN A 29 -12.44 1.60 15.31
CA ASN A 29 -12.21 0.66 14.22
C ASN A 29 -10.69 0.46 14.04
N VAL A 30 -10.27 -0.79 13.86
CA VAL A 30 -8.90 -1.11 13.47
C VAL A 30 -9.02 -1.95 12.21
N ASP A 31 -8.44 -1.47 11.11
CA ASP A 31 -8.55 -2.09 9.81
C ASP A 31 -8.16 -3.57 9.87
N ASN A 32 -8.85 -4.40 9.08
CA ASN A 32 -8.68 -5.85 9.15
C ASN A 32 -7.23 -6.27 8.85
N VAL A 33 -6.53 -5.54 7.98
CA VAL A 33 -5.11 -5.74 7.69
C VAL A 33 -4.19 -5.43 8.87
N LEU A 34 -4.61 -4.57 9.80
CA LEU A 34 -3.84 -4.23 11.00
C LEU A 34 -4.18 -5.15 12.17
N SER A 35 -5.46 -5.46 12.36
CA SER A 35 -5.91 -6.34 13.45
C SER A 35 -5.47 -7.80 13.27
N ILE A 36 -5.16 -8.24 12.04
CA ILE A 36 -4.62 -9.58 11.79
C ILE A 36 -3.30 -9.86 12.52
N HIS A 37 -2.54 -8.81 12.85
CA HIS A 37 -1.30 -8.87 13.61
C HIS A 37 -1.51 -9.02 15.13
N SER A 38 -2.75 -9.03 15.62
CA SER A 38 -3.10 -8.98 17.05
C SER A 38 -2.46 -10.05 17.93
N LEU A 39 -2.20 -11.25 17.39
CA LEU A 39 -1.52 -12.32 18.13
C LEU A 39 -0.01 -12.08 18.30
N ARG A 40 0.58 -11.20 17.50
CA ARG A 40 2.01 -10.81 17.54
C ARG A 40 2.15 -9.31 17.29
N PRO A 41 1.83 -8.45 18.29
CA PRO A 41 1.68 -7.01 18.06
C PRO A 41 2.95 -6.28 17.58
N HIS A 42 4.15 -6.85 17.76
CA HIS A 42 5.38 -6.30 17.19
C HIS A 42 5.38 -6.33 15.65
N SER A 43 4.67 -7.28 15.03
CA SER A 43 4.50 -7.30 13.57
C SER A 43 3.58 -6.18 13.08
N LEU A 44 2.62 -5.72 13.88
CA LEU A 44 1.82 -4.53 13.60
C LEU A 44 2.67 -3.26 13.64
N ILE A 45 3.58 -3.15 14.61
CA ILE A 45 4.53 -2.02 14.69
C ILE A 45 5.40 -1.98 13.43
N GLY A 46 5.94 -3.12 13.00
CA GLY A 46 6.73 -3.22 11.77
C GLY A 46 5.93 -2.87 10.53
N HIS A 47 4.68 -3.36 10.44
CA HIS A 47 3.75 -3.01 9.36
C HIS A 47 3.59 -1.49 9.28
N MET A 48 3.22 -0.83 10.37
CA MET A 48 2.98 0.61 10.38
C MET A 48 4.23 1.44 10.12
N ALA A 49 5.38 1.00 10.62
CA ALA A 49 6.65 1.64 10.34
C ALA A 49 6.95 1.64 8.83
N LEU A 50 6.81 0.49 8.15
CA LEU A 50 7.02 0.42 6.71
C LEU A 50 5.92 1.20 5.97
N TYR A 51 4.65 0.95 6.27
CA TYR A 51 3.50 1.60 5.63
C TYR A 51 3.62 3.13 5.63
N LYS A 52 3.92 3.71 6.81
CA LYS A 52 4.06 5.16 6.96
C LYS A 52 5.21 5.69 6.12
N ASN A 53 6.35 5.01 6.13
CA ASN A 53 7.55 5.48 5.43
C ASN A 53 7.42 5.36 3.91
N VAL A 54 6.83 4.27 3.40
CA VAL A 54 6.75 4.05 1.94
C VAL A 54 5.63 4.84 1.25
N LEU A 55 4.57 5.24 1.96
CA LEU A 55 3.43 5.97 1.34
C LEU A 55 3.22 7.39 1.86
N HIS A 56 3.49 7.65 3.14
CA HIS A 56 2.97 8.84 3.81
C HIS A 56 4.06 9.74 4.41
N ASN A 57 5.35 9.44 4.23
CA ASN A 57 6.43 10.27 4.76
C ASN A 57 6.70 11.47 3.83
N SER A 58 6.78 12.68 4.39
CA SER A 58 7.02 13.91 3.61
C SER A 58 8.42 14.00 3.00
N ASN A 59 9.35 13.12 3.37
CA ASN A 59 10.66 13.01 2.74
C ASN A 59 10.65 12.20 1.44
N ASN A 60 9.53 11.58 1.06
CA ASN A 60 9.42 10.92 -0.24
C ASN A 60 9.31 11.98 -1.36
N GLU A 61 10.06 11.77 -2.44
CA GLU A 61 10.06 12.66 -3.62
C GLU A 61 8.89 12.37 -4.56
N LEU A 62 8.45 11.12 -4.68
CA LEU A 62 7.30 10.78 -5.49
C LEU A 62 6.00 11.23 -4.83
N PRO A 63 5.06 11.79 -5.61
CA PRO A 63 3.79 12.21 -5.07
C PRO A 63 2.99 10.99 -4.57
N LYS A 64 2.23 11.17 -3.48
CA LYS A 64 1.46 10.08 -2.86
C LYS A 64 0.56 9.33 -3.85
N TRP A 65 -0.04 10.01 -4.83
CA TRP A 65 -0.90 9.35 -5.81
C TRP A 65 -0.12 8.31 -6.63
N CYS A 66 1.17 8.57 -6.90
CA CYS A 66 2.03 7.66 -7.65
C CYS A 66 2.37 6.43 -6.80
N LEU A 67 2.69 6.65 -5.52
CA LEU A 67 2.95 5.59 -4.56
C LEU A 67 1.71 4.70 -4.36
N GLU A 68 0.52 5.29 -4.21
CA GLU A 68 -0.75 4.53 -4.15
C GLU A 68 -1.05 3.79 -5.46
N ALA A 69 -0.79 4.39 -6.63
CA ALA A 69 -0.98 3.72 -7.91
C ALA A 69 -0.10 2.47 -8.07
N ILE A 70 1.18 2.54 -7.66
CA ILE A 70 2.07 1.36 -7.61
C ILE A 70 1.47 0.31 -6.68
N GLY A 71 1.01 0.72 -5.49
CA GLY A 71 0.38 -0.17 -4.52
C GLY A 71 -0.86 -0.89 -5.05
N VAL A 72 -1.76 -0.16 -5.72
CA VAL A 72 -2.95 -0.73 -6.37
C VAL A 72 -2.55 -1.70 -7.47
N TYR A 73 -1.58 -1.35 -8.32
CA TYR A 73 -1.17 -2.20 -9.42
C TYR A 73 -0.49 -3.49 -8.96
N VAL A 74 0.44 -3.41 -8.00
CA VAL A 74 1.08 -4.59 -7.40
C VAL A 74 0.03 -5.49 -6.73
N SER A 75 -0.94 -4.89 -6.04
CA SER A 75 -2.04 -5.63 -5.42
C SER A 75 -2.92 -6.33 -6.44
N TYR A 76 -3.19 -5.69 -7.58
CA TYR A 76 -3.93 -6.30 -8.70
C TYR A 76 -3.16 -7.48 -9.29
N LEU A 77 -1.86 -7.33 -9.55
CA LEU A 77 -1.00 -8.42 -10.07
C LEU A 77 -0.96 -9.62 -9.11
N ASN A 78 -1.00 -9.37 -7.81
CA ASN A 78 -1.03 -10.39 -6.76
C ASN A 78 -2.45 -10.91 -6.45
N GLN A 79 -3.49 -10.42 -7.13
CA GLN A 79 -4.89 -10.79 -6.89
C GLN A 79 -5.35 -10.54 -5.44
N CYS A 80 -4.87 -9.45 -4.82
CA CYS A 80 -5.33 -9.01 -3.49
C CYS A 80 -6.51 -8.04 -3.60
N ASP A 81 -7.74 -8.55 -3.68
CA ASP A 81 -8.97 -7.72 -3.76
C ASP A 81 -9.11 -6.70 -2.61
N TYR A 82 -8.79 -7.12 -1.37
CA TYR A 82 -8.83 -6.23 -0.21
C TYR A 82 -7.90 -5.04 -0.42
N CYS A 83 -6.66 -5.31 -0.83
CA CYS A 83 -5.62 -4.29 -1.00
C CYS A 83 -5.95 -3.36 -2.17
N VAL A 84 -6.44 -3.91 -3.30
CA VAL A 84 -6.90 -3.11 -4.45
C VAL A 84 -7.99 -2.14 -4.00
N LYS A 85 -9.06 -2.62 -3.36
CA LYS A 85 -10.18 -1.78 -2.92
C LYS A 85 -9.75 -0.71 -1.91
N HIS A 86 -8.99 -1.11 -0.89
CA HIS A 86 -8.57 -0.19 0.17
C HIS A 86 -7.69 0.95 -0.38
N HIS A 87 -6.67 0.62 -1.18
CA HIS A 87 -5.73 1.62 -1.70
C HIS A 87 -6.29 2.41 -2.88
N PHE A 88 -7.23 1.84 -3.64
CA PHE A 88 -7.92 2.59 -4.68
C PHE A 88 -8.75 3.75 -4.12
N GLU A 89 -9.37 3.60 -2.95
CA GLU A 89 -10.04 4.72 -2.27
C GLU A 89 -9.06 5.85 -1.90
N GLY A 90 -7.86 5.49 -1.44
CA GLY A 90 -6.77 6.44 -1.18
C GLY A 90 -6.32 7.16 -2.45
N PHE A 91 -6.06 6.41 -3.52
CA PHE A 91 -5.71 6.94 -4.84
C PHE A 91 -6.80 7.89 -5.37
N LYS A 92 -8.06 7.47 -5.34
CA LYS A 92 -9.21 8.26 -5.78
C LYS A 92 -9.31 9.59 -5.03
N ARG A 93 -9.15 9.58 -3.70
CA ARG A 93 -9.12 10.80 -2.88
C ARG A 93 -7.98 11.75 -3.28
N LEU A 94 -6.79 11.22 -3.57
CA LEU A 94 -5.64 12.03 -3.98
C LEU A 94 -5.80 12.61 -5.39
N MET A 95 -6.48 11.88 -6.28
CA MET A 95 -6.76 12.34 -7.64
C MET A 95 -7.77 13.49 -7.69
N GLN A 96 -8.71 13.54 -6.71
CA GLN A 96 -9.81 14.51 -6.68
C GLN A 96 -10.64 14.55 -7.99
N ASP A 97 -10.65 13.43 -8.70
CA ASP A 97 -11.33 13.23 -9.98
C ASP A 97 -11.72 11.75 -10.11
N ASP A 98 -12.97 11.45 -9.79
CA ASP A 98 -13.52 10.09 -9.81
C ASP A 98 -13.47 9.47 -11.21
N ALA A 99 -13.67 10.27 -12.27
CA ALA A 99 -13.63 9.77 -13.63
C ALA A 99 -12.20 9.33 -13.99
N LYS A 100 -11.21 10.16 -13.66
CA LYS A 100 -9.80 9.84 -13.88
C LYS A 100 -9.34 8.68 -13.00
N ALA A 101 -9.81 8.58 -11.75
CA ALA A 101 -9.52 7.43 -10.89
C ALA A 101 -10.04 6.12 -11.51
N ASN A 102 -11.28 6.14 -12.01
CA ASN A 102 -11.86 4.97 -12.68
C ASN A 102 -11.13 4.61 -13.99
N GLN A 103 -10.65 5.60 -14.74
CA GLN A 103 -9.80 5.36 -15.92
C GLN A 103 -8.50 4.64 -15.56
N PHE A 104 -7.87 4.99 -14.45
CA PHE A 104 -6.69 4.27 -13.95
C PHE A 104 -7.01 2.80 -13.65
N LEU A 105 -8.10 2.54 -12.93
CA LEU A 105 -8.47 1.15 -12.60
C LEU A 105 -8.78 0.34 -13.86
N GLN A 106 -9.49 0.92 -14.83
CA GLN A 106 -9.72 0.29 -16.14
C GLN A 106 -8.41 0.02 -16.89
N ALA A 107 -7.45 0.93 -16.84
CA ALA A 107 -6.15 0.75 -17.47
C ALA A 107 -5.34 -0.40 -16.81
N VAL A 108 -5.44 -0.54 -15.47
CA VAL A 108 -4.88 -1.66 -14.71
C VAL A 108 -5.52 -2.98 -15.16
N GLU A 109 -6.86 -3.06 -15.15
CA GLU A 109 -7.62 -4.28 -15.44
C GLU A 109 -7.45 -4.78 -16.88
N ASN A 110 -7.27 -3.86 -17.83
CA ASN A 110 -7.09 -4.18 -19.24
C ASN A 110 -5.62 -4.26 -19.67
N ASN A 111 -4.66 -4.06 -18.73
CA ASN A 111 -3.22 -4.03 -19.01
C ASN A 111 -2.83 -3.04 -20.13
N VAL A 112 -3.39 -1.82 -20.06
CA VAL A 112 -3.16 -0.69 -20.99
C VAL A 112 -2.76 0.58 -20.22
N LEU A 113 -1.84 0.43 -19.26
CA LEU A 113 -1.42 1.53 -18.39
C LEU A 113 -0.88 2.75 -19.17
N ASP A 114 -0.35 2.53 -20.37
CA ASP A 114 0.19 3.56 -21.27
C ASP A 114 -0.88 4.53 -21.78
N THR A 115 -2.16 4.18 -21.69
CA THR A 115 -3.26 5.11 -21.97
C THR A 115 -3.54 6.08 -20.81
N PHE A 116 -2.98 5.82 -19.62
CA PHE A 116 -3.19 6.63 -18.43
C PHE A 116 -1.93 7.39 -17.99
N PHE A 117 -0.76 6.75 -18.08
CA PHE A 117 0.50 7.28 -17.60
C PHE A 117 1.41 7.80 -18.71
N ASP A 118 2.24 8.79 -18.38
CA ASP A 118 3.35 9.20 -19.24
C ASP A 118 4.46 8.12 -19.30
N PRO A 119 5.42 8.23 -20.23
CA PRO A 119 6.49 7.25 -20.38
C PRO A 119 7.35 7.03 -19.12
N LYS A 120 7.55 8.08 -18.30
CA LYS A 120 8.34 7.97 -17.06
C LYS A 120 7.60 7.10 -16.05
N HIS A 121 6.32 7.38 -15.79
CA HIS A 121 5.50 6.60 -14.87
C HIS A 121 5.30 5.16 -15.37
N ILE A 122 5.17 4.95 -16.69
CA ILE A 122 5.12 3.60 -17.28
C ILE A 122 6.37 2.78 -16.99
N ALA A 123 7.57 3.37 -17.09
CA ALA A 123 8.79 2.67 -16.75
C ALA A 123 8.79 2.20 -15.28
N GLY A 124 8.32 3.05 -14.37
CA GLY A 124 8.15 2.71 -12.95
C GLY A 124 7.17 1.56 -12.72
N MET A 125 6.01 1.59 -13.38
CA MET A 125 5.00 0.52 -13.29
C MET A 125 5.50 -0.80 -13.88
N ASN A 126 6.24 -0.77 -14.99
CA ASN A 126 6.85 -1.95 -15.59
C ASN A 126 7.92 -2.57 -14.69
N TYR A 127 8.74 -1.74 -14.03
CA TYR A 127 9.69 -2.22 -13.04
C TYR A 127 8.98 -2.85 -11.84
N ALA A 128 7.94 -2.20 -11.30
CA ALA A 128 7.13 -2.76 -10.19
C ALA A 128 6.47 -4.10 -10.57
N LYS A 129 5.97 -4.23 -11.81
CA LYS A 129 5.44 -5.49 -12.36
C LYS A 129 6.52 -6.57 -12.42
N LYS A 130 7.69 -6.25 -12.96
CA LYS A 130 8.82 -7.19 -13.07
C LYS A 130 9.30 -7.64 -11.69
N LEU A 131 9.43 -6.71 -10.75
CA LEU A 131 9.78 -7.02 -9.36
C LEU A 131 8.72 -7.90 -8.67
N THR A 132 7.46 -7.76 -9.03
CA THR A 132 6.37 -8.57 -8.45
C THR A 132 6.33 -9.99 -9.04
N LEU A 133 6.42 -10.12 -10.37
CA LEU A 133 6.16 -11.38 -11.07
C LEU A 133 7.41 -12.15 -11.51
N ALA A 134 8.57 -11.50 -11.59
CA ALA A 134 9.80 -12.05 -12.15
C ALA A 134 11.06 -11.41 -11.53
N HIS A 135 11.09 -11.25 -10.19
CA HIS A 135 12.19 -10.59 -9.47
C HIS A 135 13.55 -11.25 -9.67
N ASP A 136 13.57 -12.57 -9.92
CA ASP A 136 14.76 -13.35 -10.25
C ASP A 136 15.42 -12.90 -11.58
N THR A 137 14.68 -12.19 -12.42
CA THR A 137 15.15 -11.66 -13.72
C THR A 137 15.60 -10.20 -13.67
N ILE A 138 15.55 -9.56 -12.48
CA ILE A 138 16.00 -8.17 -12.31
C ILE A 138 17.52 -8.09 -12.46
N THR A 139 17.96 -7.09 -13.21
CA THR A 139 19.37 -6.80 -13.50
C THR A 139 19.66 -5.31 -13.32
N GLU A 140 20.94 -4.92 -13.34
CA GLU A 140 21.34 -3.52 -13.31
C GLU A 140 20.71 -2.69 -14.44
N LYS A 141 20.50 -3.28 -15.61
CA LYS A 141 19.86 -2.62 -16.76
C LYS A 141 18.44 -2.14 -16.47
N ASP A 142 17.71 -2.80 -15.57
CA ASP A 142 16.37 -2.35 -15.17
C ASP A 142 16.45 -1.03 -14.40
N ILE A 143 17.50 -0.86 -13.58
CA ILE A 143 17.77 0.39 -12.86
C ILE A 143 18.25 1.49 -13.82
N GLU A 144 19.15 1.14 -14.76
CA GLU A 144 19.59 2.08 -15.81
C GLU A 144 18.43 2.58 -16.67
N ALA A 145 17.47 1.70 -16.99
CA ALA A 145 16.27 2.08 -17.73
C ALA A 145 15.43 3.12 -16.96
N LEU A 146 15.24 2.96 -15.65
CA LEU A 146 14.56 3.96 -14.81
C LEU A 146 15.31 5.30 -14.77
N ARG A 147 16.64 5.27 -14.67
CA ARG A 147 17.45 6.50 -14.74
C ARG A 147 17.32 7.19 -16.09
N SER A 148 17.28 6.44 -17.19
CA SER A 148 17.19 6.97 -18.55
C SER A 148 15.92 7.78 -18.82
N VAL A 149 14.84 7.49 -18.09
CA VAL A 149 13.58 8.27 -18.14
C VAL A 149 13.49 9.33 -17.04
N GLY A 150 14.58 9.56 -16.29
CA GLY A 150 14.72 10.67 -15.36
C GLY A 150 14.23 10.41 -13.94
N PHE A 151 14.16 9.15 -13.47
CA PHE A 151 14.06 8.90 -12.03
C PHE A 151 15.41 9.12 -11.33
N SER A 152 15.38 9.76 -10.15
CA SER A 152 16.53 9.78 -9.23
C SER A 152 16.70 8.41 -8.56
N ASP A 153 17.89 8.14 -8.01
CA ASP A 153 18.11 6.91 -7.23
C ASP A 153 17.20 6.84 -5.98
N GLY A 154 16.82 8.01 -5.41
CA GLY A 154 15.82 8.12 -4.35
C GLY A 154 14.43 7.66 -4.82
N GLN A 155 13.97 8.18 -5.95
CA GLN A 155 12.69 7.76 -6.55
C GLN A 155 12.68 6.29 -6.95
N ILE A 156 13.80 5.75 -7.44
CA ILE A 156 13.94 4.31 -7.75
C ILE A 156 13.81 3.47 -6.47
N LEU A 157 14.45 3.90 -5.38
CA LEU A 157 14.30 3.26 -4.08
C LEU A 157 12.85 3.29 -3.60
N GLU A 158 12.16 4.42 -3.72
CA GLU A 158 10.75 4.55 -3.35
C GLU A 158 9.86 3.58 -4.12
N ILE A 159 10.00 3.46 -5.45
CA ILE A 159 9.25 2.50 -6.27
C ILE A 159 9.50 1.07 -5.79
N ASN A 160 10.78 0.72 -5.55
CA ASN A 160 11.16 -0.60 -5.07
C ASN A 160 10.57 -0.90 -3.68
N GLN A 161 10.64 0.05 -2.74
CA GLN A 161 10.13 -0.11 -1.39
C GLN A 161 8.61 -0.24 -1.35
N VAL A 162 7.88 0.58 -2.12
CA VAL A 162 6.42 0.43 -2.25
C VAL A 162 6.08 -0.94 -2.81
N ALA A 163 6.66 -1.34 -3.95
CA ALA A 163 6.35 -2.62 -4.56
C ALA A 163 6.69 -3.81 -3.63
N SER A 164 7.81 -3.75 -2.91
CA SER A 164 8.23 -4.77 -1.95
C SER A 164 7.29 -4.84 -0.74
N TYR A 165 6.92 -3.69 -0.18
CA TYR A 165 5.98 -3.59 0.93
C TYR A 165 4.61 -4.16 0.58
N PHE A 166 4.06 -3.81 -0.58
CA PHE A 166 2.79 -4.37 -1.03
C PHE A 166 2.88 -5.88 -1.28
N ASN A 167 4.01 -6.39 -1.81
CA ASN A 167 4.24 -7.82 -1.93
C ASN A 167 4.21 -8.54 -0.56
N TYR A 168 4.72 -7.93 0.51
CA TYR A 168 4.62 -8.45 1.87
C TYR A 168 3.17 -8.40 2.41
N VAL A 169 2.49 -7.26 2.27
CA VAL A 169 1.11 -7.08 2.78
C VAL A 169 0.13 -7.97 2.03
N ASN A 170 0.21 -8.06 0.70
CA ASN A 170 -0.66 -8.91 -0.10
C ASN A 170 -0.56 -10.37 0.34
N ARG A 171 0.65 -10.89 0.60
CA ARG A 171 0.86 -12.26 1.10
C ARG A 171 0.27 -12.47 2.49
N THR A 172 0.36 -11.46 3.36
CA THR A 172 -0.26 -11.49 4.69
C THR A 172 -1.79 -11.54 4.59
N VAL A 173 -2.37 -10.66 3.78
CA VAL A 173 -3.83 -10.55 3.58
C VAL A 173 -4.40 -11.82 2.94
N ILE A 174 -3.82 -12.26 1.82
CA ILE A 174 -4.28 -13.45 1.09
C ILE A 174 -4.04 -14.70 1.93
N GLY A 175 -2.84 -14.87 2.48
CA GLY A 175 -2.46 -16.07 3.23
C GLY A 175 -3.25 -16.30 4.52
N LEU A 176 -3.85 -15.24 5.08
CA LEU A 176 -4.68 -15.31 6.29
C LEU A 176 -6.18 -15.07 6.01
N GLY A 177 -6.57 -14.97 4.74
CA GLY A 177 -7.97 -14.82 4.34
C GLY A 177 -8.62 -13.51 4.76
N VAL A 178 -7.85 -12.43 4.89
CA VAL A 178 -8.35 -11.11 5.30
C VAL A 178 -9.25 -10.54 4.19
N ASN A 179 -10.45 -10.10 4.57
CA ASN A 179 -11.43 -9.49 3.66
C ASN A 179 -12.03 -8.19 4.21
N THR A 180 -12.84 -7.51 3.41
CA THR A 180 -13.40 -6.18 3.72
C THR A 180 -14.63 -6.22 4.64
N THR A 181 -15.09 -7.39 5.08
CA THR A 181 -16.28 -7.50 5.91
C THR A 181 -16.07 -6.77 7.24
N GLY A 182 -16.92 -5.77 7.50
CA GLY A 182 -16.91 -4.97 8.72
C GLY A 182 -15.84 -3.86 8.74
N ASP A 183 -15.12 -3.65 7.63
CA ASP A 183 -14.04 -2.67 7.55
C ASP A 183 -14.50 -1.32 6.96
N ILE A 184 -13.81 -0.24 7.31
CA ILE A 184 -14.02 1.09 6.72
C ILE A 184 -12.85 1.36 5.78
N LEU A 185 -13.09 1.28 4.47
CA LEU A 185 -12.01 1.37 3.49
C LEU A 185 -11.53 2.81 3.25
N GLY A 186 -10.24 2.93 2.95
CA GLY A 186 -9.62 4.18 2.53
C GLY A 186 -9.15 5.10 3.66
N LEU A 187 -9.31 4.73 4.93
CA LEU A 187 -8.70 5.48 6.03
C LEU A 187 -7.18 5.31 6.01
N SER A 188 -6.43 6.38 6.33
CA SER A 188 -4.96 6.30 6.33
C SER A 188 -4.30 7.32 7.26
N PRO A 189 -3.01 7.15 7.62
CA PRO A 189 -2.22 8.12 8.38
C PRO A 189 -1.92 9.41 7.60
N ASN A 190 -2.88 10.33 7.54
CA ASN A 190 -2.84 11.47 6.63
C ASN A 190 -1.86 12.59 7.01
N ASN A 191 -1.38 12.66 8.26
CA ASN A 191 -0.39 13.66 8.67
C ASN A 191 1.03 13.22 8.26
N SER A 192 1.54 13.73 7.14
CA SER A 192 2.83 13.30 6.59
C SER A 192 4.06 13.80 7.34
N ASP A 193 3.94 14.89 8.08
CA ASP A 193 5.08 15.53 8.74
C ASP A 193 5.42 14.88 10.09
N ASP A 194 4.48 14.11 10.64
CA ASP A 194 4.72 13.30 11.84
C ASP A 194 4.85 11.81 11.49
N PRO A 195 6.08 11.26 11.46
CA PRO A 195 6.30 9.84 11.17
C PRO A 195 5.73 8.90 12.25
N ASN A 196 5.42 9.41 13.44
CA ASN A 196 4.83 8.65 14.53
C ASN A 196 3.30 8.72 14.56
N ASN A 197 2.69 9.62 13.77
CA ASN A 197 1.25 9.71 13.62
C ASN A 197 0.75 8.59 12.70
N TRP A 198 0.18 7.57 13.34
CA TRP A 198 -0.33 6.36 12.71
C TRP A 198 -1.86 6.31 12.69
N ASN A 199 -2.52 7.40 13.07
CA ASN A 199 -3.95 7.42 13.25
C ASN A 199 -4.67 7.43 11.89
N HIS A 200 -5.65 6.55 11.70
CA HIS A 200 -6.35 6.38 10.44
C HIS A 200 -7.62 7.25 10.42
N ASN A 201 -7.54 8.41 9.77
CA ASN A 201 -8.66 9.35 9.61
C ASN A 201 -9.00 9.60 8.14
#